data_AF-A0A554N0Q3-F1
#
_entry.id   AF-A0A554N0Q3-F1
#
_cell.length_a   1.000
_cell.length_b   1.000
_cell.length_c   1.000
_cell.angle_alpha   90.00
_cell.angle_beta   90.00
_cell.angle_gamma   90.00
#
_symmetry.space_group_name_H-M   'P 1'
#
loop_
_entity.id
_entity.type
_entity.pdbx_description
1 polymer ?
#
loop_
_entity_poly.entity_id
_entity_poly.type
_entity_poly.pdbx_seq_one_letter_code
_entity_poly.pdbx_strand_id
1 'polypeptide(L)'
;MMGKKDFVRGNDRVERLLRQPDIADAVAALETEADDLDRVHAMSLAMVREAGKRTQAEIAHELGISQGAVSQMERREDMLLSTLRSYITATGAENPRIIVTVNGRDVELAI
;
A
#
# COMPACT_ATOMS: atom_id res chain seq x y z
N MET A 1 -30.22 21.01 -34.14
CA MET A 1 -30.23 20.06 -33.00
C MET A 1 -28.81 19.56 -32.81
N MET A 2 -28.15 19.88 -31.69
CA MET A 2 -26.77 19.45 -31.40
C MET A 2 -26.85 18.22 -30.51
N GLY A 3 -26.30 17.08 -30.97
CA GLY A 3 -26.39 15.78 -30.29
C GLY A 3 -25.78 15.79 -28.88
N LYS A 4 -26.49 15.18 -27.94
CA LYS A 4 -26.08 14.98 -26.54
C LYS A 4 -24.73 14.26 -26.55
N LYS A 5 -23.68 14.85 -25.98
CA LYS A 5 -22.40 14.14 -25.82
C LYS A 5 -22.63 13.02 -24.80
N ASP A 6 -22.52 11.78 -25.25
CA ASP A 6 -22.75 10.60 -24.43
C ASP A 6 -21.66 10.49 -23.35
N PHE A 7 -22.02 10.87 -22.13
CA PHE A 7 -21.19 10.66 -20.96
C PHE A 7 -21.12 9.15 -20.67
N VAL A 8 -19.91 8.60 -20.69
CA VAL A 8 -19.64 7.20 -20.32
C VAL A 8 -18.91 7.21 -18.99
N ARG A 9 -19.39 6.43 -18.01
CA ARG A 9 -18.69 6.28 -16.73
C ARG A 9 -17.32 5.64 -16.96
N GLY A 10 -16.33 6.08 -16.18
CA GLY A 10 -14.93 5.63 -16.31
C GLY A 10 -14.80 4.11 -16.25
N ASN A 11 -15.47 3.46 -15.30
CA ASN A 11 -15.43 2.01 -15.12
C ASN A 11 -16.01 1.26 -16.33
N ASP A 12 -17.16 1.71 -16.85
CA ASP A 12 -17.80 1.12 -18.04
C ASP A 12 -16.93 1.25 -19.31
N ARG A 13 -16.06 2.28 -19.34
CA ARG A 13 -15.08 2.46 -20.41
C ARG A 13 -13.90 1.48 -20.26
N VAL A 14 -13.39 1.33 -19.04
CA VAL A 14 -12.31 0.38 -18.72
C VAL A 14 -12.75 -1.06 -19.02
N GLU A 15 -13.92 -1.47 -18.56
CA GLU A 15 -14.47 -2.81 -18.86
C GLU A 15 -14.59 -3.09 -20.37
N ARG A 16 -14.86 -2.06 -21.17
CA ARG A 16 -14.96 -2.20 -22.63
C ARG A 16 -13.59 -2.37 -23.28
N LEU A 17 -12.59 -1.67 -22.76
CA LEU A 17 -11.21 -1.77 -23.25
C LEU A 17 -10.61 -3.13 -22.89
N LEU A 18 -10.90 -3.66 -21.69
CA LEU A 18 -10.47 -4.98 -21.26
C LEU A 18 -11.12 -6.15 -22.02
N ARG A 19 -12.15 -5.91 -22.84
CA ARG A 19 -12.69 -6.93 -23.77
C ARG A 19 -11.86 -7.06 -25.05
N GLN A 20 -10.92 -6.16 -25.30
CA GLN A 20 -10.01 -6.23 -26.44
C GLN A 20 -8.78 -7.06 -26.01
N PRO A 21 -8.47 -8.18 -26.69
CA PRO A 21 -7.42 -9.09 -26.24
C PRO A 21 -6.04 -8.45 -26.10
N ASP A 22 -5.68 -7.57 -27.04
CA ASP A 22 -4.42 -6.81 -27.04
C ASP A 22 -4.29 -5.87 -25.83
N ILE A 23 -5.40 -5.22 -25.44
CA ILE A 23 -5.42 -4.35 -24.25
C ILE A 23 -5.42 -5.18 -22.97
N ALA A 24 -6.17 -6.28 -22.93
CA ALA A 24 -6.20 -7.17 -21.76
C ALA A 24 -4.82 -7.78 -21.48
N ASP A 25 -4.13 -8.25 -22.51
CA ASP A 25 -2.79 -8.83 -22.40
C ASP A 25 -1.75 -7.78 -21.99
N ALA A 26 -1.84 -6.56 -22.54
CA ALA A 26 -0.98 -5.45 -22.13
C ALA A 26 -1.21 -5.03 -20.68
N VAL A 27 -2.47 -4.99 -20.22
CA VAL A 27 -2.81 -4.71 -18.82
C VAL A 27 -2.31 -5.82 -17.91
N ALA A 28 -2.48 -7.09 -18.27
CA ALA A 28 -1.99 -8.22 -17.48
C ALA A 28 -0.46 -8.25 -17.36
N ALA A 29 0.26 -7.89 -18.44
CA ALA A 29 1.71 -7.74 -18.41
C ALA A 29 2.17 -6.59 -17.50
N LEU A 30 1.47 -5.45 -17.56
CA LEU A 30 1.71 -4.32 -16.66
C LEU A 30 1.36 -4.64 -15.21
N GLU A 31 0.29 -5.41 -14.96
CA GLU A 31 -0.08 -5.90 -13.62
C GLU A 31 0.97 -6.87 -13.08
N THR A 32 1.54 -7.74 -13.92
CA THR A 32 2.64 -8.64 -13.52
C THR A 32 3.91 -7.84 -13.18
N GLU A 33 4.25 -6.83 -13.98
CA GLU A 33 5.39 -5.94 -13.71
C GLU A 33 5.15 -5.06 -12.48
N ALA A 34 3.89 -4.65 -12.24
CA ALA A 34 3.48 -3.94 -11.03
C ALA A 34 3.53 -4.84 -9.79
N ASP A 35 3.14 -6.11 -9.88
CA ASP A 35 3.24 -7.10 -8.79
C ASP A 35 4.72 -7.36 -8.42
N ASP A 36 5.62 -7.40 -9.40
CA ASP A 36 7.06 -7.52 -9.19
C ASP A 36 7.67 -6.23 -8.58
N LEU A 37 7.15 -5.05 -8.96
CA LEU A 37 7.50 -3.77 -8.34
C LEU A 37 6.91 -3.62 -6.92
N ASP A 38 5.73 -4.17 -6.65
CA ASP A 38 5.05 -4.21 -5.35
C ASP A 38 5.81 -5.13 -4.37
N ARG A 39 6.45 -6.20 -4.85
CA ARG A 39 7.41 -6.98 -4.05
C ARG A 39 8.69 -6.21 -3.74
N VAL A 40 9.12 -5.30 -4.61
CA VAL A 40 10.27 -4.40 -4.38
C VAL A 40 9.87 -3.21 -3.49
N HIS A 41 8.59 -2.81 -3.48
CA HIS A 41 7.99 -1.81 -2.60
C HIS A 41 7.38 -2.45 -1.35
N ALA A 42 8.20 -3.12 -0.54
CA ALA A 42 7.82 -3.52 0.81
C ALA A 42 7.17 -2.33 1.55
N MET A 43 5.85 -2.36 1.64
CA MET A 43 4.93 -1.44 2.32
C MET A 43 5.57 -0.15 2.88
N SER A 44 5.38 0.98 2.19
CA SER A 44 5.65 2.27 2.83
C SER A 44 4.76 2.38 4.09
N LEU A 45 5.33 2.84 5.20
CA LEU A 45 4.59 3.01 6.45
C LEU A 45 3.33 3.87 6.26
N ALA A 46 3.37 4.81 5.31
CA ALA A 46 2.22 5.60 4.88
C ALA A 46 1.05 4.73 4.40
N MET A 47 1.30 3.68 3.61
CA MET A 47 0.25 2.76 3.16
C MET A 47 -0.34 1.95 4.31
N VAL A 48 0.49 1.50 5.26
CA VAL A 48 0.01 0.80 6.47
C VAL A 48 -0.89 1.71 7.29
N ARG A 49 -0.52 2.99 7.42
CA ARG A 49 -1.33 4.01 8.10
C ARG A 49 -2.64 4.29 7.37
N GLU A 50 -2.61 4.40 6.04
CA GLU A 50 -3.79 4.62 5.21
C GLU A 50 -4.76 3.45 5.23
N ALA A 51 -4.25 2.21 5.24
CA ALA A 51 -5.05 1.00 5.45
C ALA A 51 -5.75 1.00 6.82
N GLY A 52 -5.06 1.50 7.85
CA GLY A 52 -5.63 1.76 9.17
C GLY A 52 -6.60 2.95 9.24
N LYS A 53 -6.79 3.68 8.13
CA LYS A 53 -7.60 4.91 8.03
C LYS A 53 -7.20 5.99 9.04
N ARG A 54 -5.91 6.10 9.32
CA ARG A 54 -5.34 7.12 10.23
C ARG A 54 -4.60 8.21 9.46
N THR A 55 -4.61 9.41 10.00
CA THR A 55 -3.79 10.54 9.56
C THR A 55 -2.44 10.54 10.28
N GLN A 56 -1.43 11.21 9.73
CA GLN A 56 -0.13 11.34 10.40
C GLN A 56 -0.24 12.06 11.76
N ALA A 57 -1.21 12.97 11.91
CA ALA A 57 -1.46 13.67 13.16
C ALA A 57 -2.04 12.75 14.25
N GLU A 58 -2.92 11.83 13.88
CA GLU A 58 -3.47 10.82 14.81
C GLU A 58 -2.39 9.84 15.26
N ILE A 59 -1.55 9.36 14.33
CA ILE A 59 -0.40 8.52 14.69
C ILE A 59 0.57 9.27 15.60
N ALA A 60 0.84 10.55 15.31
CA ALA A 60 1.72 11.37 16.12
C ALA A 60 1.19 11.54 17.55
N HIS A 61 -0.12 11.78 17.68
CA HIS A 61 -0.80 11.88 18.97
C HIS A 61 -0.70 10.56 19.75
N GLU A 62 -0.97 9.42 19.10
CA GLU A 62 -0.91 8.10 19.74
C GLU A 62 0.51 7.73 20.19
N LEU A 63 1.53 8.10 19.42
CA LEU A 63 2.93 7.85 19.74
C LEU A 63 3.55 8.92 20.66
N GLY A 64 2.83 10.01 20.98
CA GLY A 64 3.35 11.11 21.80
C GLY A 64 4.50 11.89 21.15
N ILE A 65 4.52 11.98 19.81
CA ILE A 65 5.56 12.66 19.02
C ILE A 65 4.95 13.73 18.11
N SER A 66 5.79 14.47 17.37
CA SER A 66 5.30 15.45 16.41
C SER A 66 4.86 14.79 15.09
N GLN A 67 3.90 15.40 14.39
CA GLN A 67 3.52 14.96 13.03
C GLN A 67 4.71 15.02 12.06
N GLY A 68 5.62 15.98 12.24
CA GLY A 68 6.88 16.03 11.49
C GLY A 68 7.78 14.81 11.75
N ALA A 69 7.83 14.31 12.99
CA ALA A 69 8.56 13.08 13.30
C ALA A 69 7.94 11.85 12.63
N VAL A 70 6.60 11.75 12.59
CA VAL A 70 5.88 10.72 11.83
C VAL A 70 6.20 10.81 10.34
N SER A 71 6.17 12.02 9.77
CA SER A 71 6.52 12.24 8.36
C SER A 71 7.95 11.81 8.04
N GLN A 72 8.89 12.04 8.97
CA GLN A 72 10.26 11.56 8.82
C GLN A 72 10.35 10.04 8.96
N MET A 73 9.63 9.42 9.89
CA MET A 73 9.57 7.96 10.03
C MET A 73 9.10 7.29 8.75
N GLU A 74 8.04 7.82 8.11
CA GLU A 74 7.49 7.28 6.86
C GLU A 74 8.43 7.38 5.66
N ARG A 75 9.47 8.22 5.74
CA ARG A 75 10.45 8.44 4.66
C ARG A 75 11.81 7.78 4.91
N ARG A 76 12.05 7.26 6.12
CA ARG A 76 13.33 6.62 6.46
C ARG A 76 13.40 5.23 5.84
N GLU A 77 14.59 4.88 5.38
CA GLU A 77 14.89 3.54 4.85
C GLU A 77 15.17 2.52 5.98
N ASP A 78 15.50 2.99 7.18
CA ASP A 78 15.85 2.17 8.33
C ASP A 78 15.15 2.62 9.63
N MET A 79 14.87 1.65 10.49
CA MET A 79 14.40 1.88 11.85
C MET A 79 14.59 0.66 12.76
N LEU A 80 14.62 0.92 14.07
CA LEU A 80 14.55 -0.15 15.06
C LEU A 80 13.24 -0.91 14.92
N LEU A 81 13.30 -2.23 15.09
CA LEU A 81 12.13 -3.10 15.00
C LEU A 81 11.02 -2.70 16.01
N SER A 82 11.42 -2.29 17.22
CA SER A 82 10.50 -1.76 18.22
C SER A 82 9.78 -0.49 17.76
N THR A 83 10.46 0.38 17.01
CA THR A 83 9.86 1.60 16.45
C THR A 83 8.89 1.27 15.33
N LEU A 84 9.27 0.36 14.43
CA LEU A 84 8.38 -0.16 13.39
C LEU A 84 7.10 -0.75 13.99
N ARG A 85 7.26 -1.61 15.00
CA ARG A 85 6.15 -2.22 15.73
C ARG A 85 5.23 -1.17 16.36
N SER A 86 5.77 -0.21 17.10
CA SER A 86 4.98 0.85 17.73
C SER A 86 4.20 1.65 16.68
N TYR A 87 4.83 2.00 15.56
CA TYR A 87 4.18 2.70 14.47
C TYR A 87 3.02 1.88 13.90
N ILE A 88 3.26 0.63 13.51
CA ILE A 88 2.24 -0.25 12.90
C ILE A 88 1.09 -0.51 13.88
N THR A 89 1.39 -0.67 15.17
CA THR A 89 0.35 -0.84 16.19
C THR A 89 -0.53 0.42 16.29
N ALA A 90 0.07 1.61 16.23
CA ALA A 90 -0.67 2.88 16.24
C ALA A 90 -1.57 3.09 15.00
N THR A 91 -1.32 2.38 13.89
CA THR A 91 -2.26 2.38 12.75
C THR A 91 -3.51 1.54 13.01
N GLY A 92 -3.55 0.77 14.10
CA GLY A 92 -4.64 -0.13 14.44
C GLY A 92 -4.37 -1.60 14.10
N ALA A 93 -3.12 -1.96 13.77
CA ALA A 93 -2.75 -3.36 13.58
C ALA A 93 -2.69 -4.12 14.90
N GLU A 94 -3.38 -5.25 14.99
CA GLU A 94 -3.48 -6.03 16.24
C GLU A 94 -2.37 -7.10 16.36
N ASN A 95 -1.88 -7.63 15.24
CA ASN A 95 -0.91 -8.72 15.21
C ASN A 95 0.18 -8.52 14.13
N PRO A 96 1.04 -7.49 14.26
CA PRO A 96 2.13 -7.27 13.31
C PRO A 96 3.13 -8.44 13.32
N ARG A 97 3.49 -8.93 12.14
CA ARG A 97 4.39 -10.07 11.93
C ARG A 97 5.33 -9.77 10.77
N ILE A 98 6.56 -10.28 10.85
CA ILE A 98 7.49 -10.34 9.73
C ILE A 98 7.49 -11.78 9.22
N ILE A 99 7.35 -11.94 7.91
CA ILE A 99 7.50 -13.24 7.24
C ILE A 99 8.86 -13.24 6.55
N VAL A 100 9.69 -14.23 6.86
CA VAL A 100 11.01 -14.41 6.26
C VAL A 100 11.05 -15.76 5.56
N THR A 101 11.34 -15.77 4.25
CA THR A 101 11.52 -17.02 3.51
C THR A 101 12.98 -17.51 3.62
N VAL A 102 13.17 -18.71 4.15
CA VAL A 102 14.48 -19.38 4.27
C VAL A 102 14.40 -20.77 3.65
N ASN A 103 15.23 -21.04 2.64
CA ASN A 103 15.24 -22.33 1.91
C ASN A 103 13.86 -22.73 1.36
N GLY A 104 13.09 -21.76 0.86
CA GLY A 104 11.73 -21.98 0.35
C GLY A 104 10.67 -22.26 1.43
N ARG A 105 10.98 -21.99 2.70
CA ARG A 105 10.02 -22.09 3.81
C ARG A 105 9.81 -20.73 4.45
N ASP A 106 8.56 -20.36 4.64
CA ASP A 106 8.21 -19.14 5.34
C ASP A 106 8.31 -19.34 6.86
N VAL A 107 9.00 -18.43 7.51
CA VAL A 107 9.15 -18.33 8.96
C VAL A 107 8.48 -17.06 9.41
N GLU A 108 7.50 -17.19 10.29
CA GLU A 108 6.80 -16.04 10.89
C GLU A 108 7.51 -15.61 12.17
N LEU A 109 7.79 -14.32 12.27
CA LEU A 109 8.35 -13.66 13.45
C LEU A 109 7.32 -12.66 13.97
N ALA A 110 6.86 -12.86 15.21
CA ALA A 110 6.07 -11.85 15.89
C ALA A 110 6.96 -10.64 16.23
N ILE A 111 6.48 -9.43 15.95
CA ILE A 111 7.24 -8.20 16.18
C ILE A 111 6.56 -7.27 17.15
#